data_AF-A0A3B4UD86-F1
#
_entry.id   AF-A0A3B4UD86-F1
#
_cell.length_a   1.000
_cell.length_b   1.000
_cell.length_c   1.000
_cell.angle_alpha   90.00
_cell.angle_beta   90.00
_cell.angle_gamma   90.00
#
_symmetry.space_group_name_H-M   'P 1'
#
loop_
_entity.id
_entity.type
_entity.pdbx_description
1 polymer ?
#
loop_
_entity_poly.entity_id
_entity_poly.type
_entity_poly.pdbx_seq_one_letter_code
_entity_poly.pdbx_strand_id
1 'polypeptide(L)' 'NMERGNKTEFIKNKYIQYGGILLPSECHSAESLEFAQSLSVEDTDVFVVTFPKSGTVY' A
#
# COMPACT_ATOMS: atom_id res chain seq x y z
N ASN A 1 -16.51 -11.97 -21.90
CA ASN A 1 -17.31 -11.08 -21.03
C ASN A 1 -17.48 -11.57 -19.60
N MET A 2 -17.34 -12.87 -19.30
CA MET A 2 -17.39 -13.41 -17.93
C MET A 2 -16.04 -13.33 -17.17
N GLU A 3 -14.91 -13.47 -17.87
CA GLU A 3 -13.57 -13.41 -17.26
C GLU A 3 -13.15 -12.02 -16.73
N ARG A 4 -13.66 -10.95 -17.36
CA ARG A 4 -13.37 -9.57 -16.91
C ARG A 4 -14.01 -9.24 -15.56
N GLY A 5 -15.20 -9.79 -15.29
CA GLY A 5 -15.90 -9.61 -14.01
C GLY A 5 -15.11 -10.22 -12.86
N ASN A 6 -14.67 -11.46 -13.02
CA ASN A 6 -13.89 -12.18 -12.01
C ASN A 6 -12.52 -11.54 -11.75
N LYS A 7 -11.86 -11.02 -12.79
CA LYS A 7 -10.58 -10.32 -12.65
C LYS A 7 -10.72 -9.01 -11.88
N THR A 8 -11.79 -8.26 -12.13
CA THR A 8 -12.02 -6.95 -11.48
C THR A 8 -12.25 -7.14 -9.98
N GLU A 9 -13.06 -8.14 -9.62
CA GLU A 9 -13.33 -8.47 -8.22
C GLU A 9 -12.09 -8.98 -7.48
N PHE A 10 -11.28 -9.81 -8.15
CA PHE A 10 -10.00 -10.27 -7.61
C PHE A 10 -9.05 -9.10 -7.30
N ILE A 11 -8.92 -8.13 -8.20
CA ILE A 11 -8.08 -6.95 -7.97
C ILE A 11 -8.63 -6.10 -6.83
N LYS A 12 -9.94 -5.91 -6.73
CA LYS A 12 -10.56 -5.19 -5.60
C LYS A 12 -10.30 -5.86 -4.25
N ASN A 13 -10.23 -7.19 -4.21
CA ASN A 13 -9.96 -7.93 -2.97
C ASN A 13 -8.47 -7.93 -2.60
N LYS A 14 -7.56 -7.82 -3.58
CA LYS A 14 -6.10 -7.86 -3.39
C LYS A 14 -5.45 -6.48 -3.20
N TYR A 15 -6.11 -5.42 -3.67
CA TYR A 15 -5.53 -4.08 -3.67
C TYR A 15 -6.54 -3.04 -3.23
N ILE A 16 -6.07 -2.10 -2.43
CA ILE A 16 -6.76 -0.84 -2.18
C ILE A 16 -6.20 0.23 -3.10
N GLN A 17 -7.06 1.11 -3.60
CA GLN A 17 -6.64 2.29 -4.34
C GLN A 17 -6.60 3.48 -3.38
N TYR A 18 -5.44 4.11 -3.25
CA TYR A 18 -5.25 5.27 -2.38
C TYR A 18 -4.36 6.29 -3.09
N GLY A 19 -4.82 7.54 -3.20
CA GLY A 19 -4.07 8.60 -3.90
C GLY A 19 -3.69 8.26 -5.35
N GLY A 20 -4.47 7.40 -6.03
CA GLY A 20 -4.19 6.94 -7.39
C GLY A 20 -3.24 5.74 -7.49
N ILE A 21 -2.73 5.22 -6.37
CA ILE A 21 -1.80 4.07 -6.32
C ILE A 21 -2.53 2.82 -5.84
N LEU A 22 -2.17 1.66 -6.38
CA LEU A 22 -2.63 0.34 -5.90
C LEU A 22 -1.68 -0.19 -4.84
N LEU A 23 -2.20 -0.45 -3.64
CA LEU A 23 -1.46 -0.94 -2.49
C LEU A 23 -2.01 -2.30 -2.04
N PRO A 24 -1.18 -3.26 -1.59
CA PRO A 24 -1.66 -4.56 -1.12
C PRO A 24 -2.63 -4.42 0.06
N SER A 25 -3.87 -4.90 -0.12
CA SER A 25 -4.90 -4.85 0.95
C SER A 25 -4.57 -5.75 2.15
N GLU A 26 -3.69 -6.74 1.96
CA GLU A 26 -3.21 -7.64 3.01
C GLU A 26 -2.38 -6.91 4.08
N CYS A 27 -1.71 -5.81 3.72
CA CYS A 27 -0.81 -5.08 4.62
C CYS A 27 -1.23 -3.63 4.86
N HIS A 28 -2.24 -3.12 4.15
CA HIS A 28 -2.67 -1.74 4.22
C HIS A 28 -4.20 -1.63 4.27
N SER A 29 -4.67 -0.71 5.12
CA SER A 29 -6.04 -0.21 5.17
C SER A 29 -6.06 1.32 4.97
N ALA A 30 -7.24 1.90 4.71
CA ALA A 30 -7.36 3.35 4.57
C ALA A 30 -6.88 4.09 5.84
N GLU A 31 -7.21 3.57 7.01
CA GLU A 31 -6.81 4.11 8.31
C GLU A 31 -5.30 4.06 8.50
N SER A 32 -4.65 2.94 8.15
CA SER A 32 -3.19 2.83 8.25
C SER A 32 -2.46 3.82 7.34
N LEU A 33 -3.03 4.12 6.16
CA LEU A 33 -2.46 5.05 5.20
C LEU A 33 -2.70 6.51 5.59
N GLU A 34 -3.84 6.81 6.20
CA GLU A 34 -4.11 8.11 6.80
C GLU A 34 -3.13 8.38 7.95
N PHE A 35 -2.95 7.39 8.84
CA PHE A 35 -1.96 7.46 9.91
C PHE A 35 -0.54 7.68 9.38
N ALA A 36 -0.14 6.95 8.33
CA ALA A 36 1.19 7.11 7.73
C ALA A 36 1.43 8.51 7.14
N GLN A 37 0.39 9.20 6.65
CA GLN A 37 0.49 10.58 6.15
C GLN A 37 0.56 11.62 7.26
N SER A 38 -0.08 11.36 8.39
CA SER A 38 -0.11 12.26 9.55
C SER A 38 0.89 11.84 10.64
N LEU A 39 1.85 10.98 10.31
CA LEU A 39 2.82 10.46 11.27
C LEU A 39 3.62 11.63 11.87
N SER A 40 3.64 11.74 13.20
CA SER A 40 4.56 12.66 13.89
C SER A 40 5.98 12.14 13.73
N VAL A 41 6.88 12.99 13.27
CA VAL A 41 8.29 12.67 13.05
C VAL A 41 9.13 13.51 13.97
N GLU A 42 10.04 12.87 14.71
CA GLU A 42 10.99 13.53 15.60
C GLU A 42 12.32 13.77 14.88
N ASP A 43 13.10 14.76 15.35
CA ASP A 43 14.38 15.15 14.73
C ASP A 43 15.41 14.00 14.66
N THR A 44 15.25 12.98 15.51
CA THR A 44 16.14 11.83 15.60
C THR A 44 15.69 10.62 14.79
N ASP A 45 14.51 10.68 14.18
CA ASP A 45 13.98 9.56 13.41
C ASP A 45 14.73 9.37 12.08
N VAL A 46 14.89 8.11 11.69
CA VAL A 46 15.53 7.72 10.42
C VAL A 46 14.64 6.73 9.70
N PHE A 47 14.23 7.06 8.47
CA PHE A 47 13.38 6.22 7.62
C PHE A 47 14.17 5.64 6.45
N VAL A 48 13.99 4.35 6.18
CA VAL A 48 14.46 3.69 4.96
C VAL A 48 13.28 3.54 4.01
N VAL A 49 13.27 4.34 2.94
CA VAL A 49 12.21 4.31 1.93
C VAL A 49 12.70 3.56 0.70
N THR A 50 12.00 2.50 0.32
CA THR A 50 12.38 1.61 -0.78
C THR A 50 11.18 1.21 -1.62
N PHE A 51 11.41 0.89 -2.90
CA PHE A 51 10.39 0.24 -3.72
C PHE A 51 10.32 -1.24 -3.35
N PRO A 52 9.13 -1.87 -3.29
CA PRO A 52 9.02 -3.28 -2.93
C PRO A 52 9.97 -4.16 -3.74
N LYS A 53 10.67 -5.07 -3.06
CA LYS A 53 11.67 -6.00 -3.62
C LYS A 53 12.97 -5.34 -4.13
N SER A 54 13.28 -4.09 -3.78
CA SER A 54 14.55 -3.45 -4.15
C SER A 54 15.72 -3.72 -3.20
N GLY A 55 15.64 -4.74 -2.35
CA GLY A 55 16.75 -5.16 -1.48
C GLY A 55 16.73 -4.66 -0.04
N THR A 56 15.58 -4.24 0.51
CA THR A 56 15.42 -3.72 1.89
C THR A 56 15.90 -4.66 3.03
N VAL A 57 16.21 -5.92 2.72
CA VAL A 57 16.65 -6.94 3.69
C VAL A 57 18.18 -7.00 3.84
N TYR A 58 18.95 -6.28 2.99
CA TYR A 58 20.42 -6.36 2.92
C TYR A 58 21.13 -5.12 3.48
#